data_AF-A0A2H1VGJ7-F1
#
_entry.id   AF-A0A2H1VGJ7-F1
#
_cell.length_a   1.000
_cell.length_b   1.000
_cell.length_c   1.000
_cell.angle_alpha   90.00
_cell.angle_beta   90.00
_cell.angle_gamma   90.00
#
_symmetry.space_group_name_H-M   'P 1'
#
loop_
_entity.id
_entity.type
_entity.pdbx_description
1 polymer ?
#
loop_
_entity_poly.entity_id
_entity_poly.type
_entity_poly.pdbx_seq_one_letter_code
_entity_poly.pdbx_strand_id
1 'polypeptide(L)'
;MFFKIDLVVVLLFSFVIVFASAQDCKVGGKKCADHDQCCGGCCFDGECIDTYRSCYASLDVCDDHICLGEEECIVYIPPECPGCEPLPICRLPNV
;
A
#
# COMPACT_ATOMS: atom_id res chain seq x y z
N MET A 1 43.52 -21.51 -21.46
CA MET A 1 42.20 -22.07 -21.04
C MET A 1 41.60 -21.34 -19.83
N PHE A 2 42.40 -20.68 -18.98
CA PHE A 2 41.92 -19.93 -17.80
C PHE A 2 40.99 -18.74 -18.08
N PHE A 3 41.30 -17.88 -19.06
CA PHE A 3 40.51 -16.67 -19.38
C PHE A 3 39.04 -16.91 -19.76
N LYS A 4 38.68 -18.13 -20.18
CA LYS A 4 37.31 -18.48 -20.58
C LYS A 4 36.39 -18.73 -19.39
N ILE A 5 36.97 -19.11 -18.24
CA ILE A 5 36.24 -19.43 -17.01
C ILE A 5 35.83 -18.13 -16.31
N ASP A 6 36.71 -17.13 -16.28
CA ASP A 6 36.42 -15.81 -15.68
C ASP A 6 35.22 -15.11 -16.33
N LEU A 7 35.10 -15.15 -17.66
CA LEU A 7 33.97 -14.53 -18.36
C LEU A 7 32.64 -15.22 -18.05
N VAL A 8 32.64 -16.55 -17.96
CA VAL A 8 31.43 -17.33 -17.66
C VAL A 8 31.00 -17.10 -16.20
N VAL A 9 31.94 -17.04 -15.27
CA VAL A 9 31.66 -16.74 -13.86
C VAL A 9 31.10 -15.33 -13.71
N VAL A 10 31.69 -14.33 -14.36
CA VAL A 10 31.19 -12.93 -14.35
C VAL A 10 29.79 -12.84 -14.96
N LEU A 11 29.55 -13.51 -16.10
CA LEU A 11 28.22 -13.54 -16.73
C LEU A 11 27.17 -14.20 -15.81
N LEU A 12 27.49 -15.34 -15.20
CA LEU A 12 26.60 -16.01 -14.24
C LEU A 12 26.31 -15.12 -13.03
N PHE A 13 27.32 -14.43 -12.49
CA PHE A 13 27.15 -13.54 -11.35
C PHE A 13 26.27 -12.33 -11.70
N SER A 14 26.46 -11.73 -12.88
CA SER A 14 25.60 -10.65 -13.36
C SER A 14 24.17 -11.10 -13.59
N PHE A 15 23.95 -12.34 -14.06
CA PHE A 15 22.62 -12.89 -14.22
C PHE A 15 21.92 -13.02 -12.86
N VAL A 16 22.60 -13.58 -11.85
CA VAL A 16 22.05 -13.74 -10.48
C VAL A 16 21.63 -12.41 -9.85
N ILE A 17 22.40 -11.34 -10.07
CA ILE A 17 22.07 -10.01 -9.51
C ILE A 17 20.79 -9.43 -10.14
N VAL A 18 20.55 -9.68 -11.43
CA VAL A 18 19.37 -9.16 -12.14
C VAL A 18 18.07 -9.86 -11.71
N PHE A 19 18.12 -11.14 -11.34
CA PHE A 19 16.93 -11.85 -10.82
C PHE A 19 16.63 -11.56 -9.35
N ALA A 20 17.59 -11.01 -8.60
CA ALA A 20 17.42 -10.74 -7.17
C ALA A 20 16.64 -9.44 -6.87
N SER A 21 16.31 -8.63 -7.87
CA SER A 21 15.45 -7.45 -7.70
C SER A 21 13.96 -7.82 -7.83
N ALA A 22 13.51 -8.84 -7.10
CA ALA A 22 12.11 -8.89 -6.72
C ALA A 22 11.94 -7.82 -5.63
N GLN A 23 11.41 -6.65 -5.99
CA GLN A 23 11.11 -5.63 -5.00
C GLN A 23 10.04 -6.19 -4.07
N ASP A 24 10.43 -6.53 -2.84
CA ASP A 24 9.51 -6.82 -1.75
C ASP A 24 8.63 -5.58 -1.55
N CYS A 25 7.42 -5.63 -2.10
CA CYS A 25 6.41 -4.62 -1.80
C CYS A 25 5.94 -4.83 -0.34
N LYS A 26 5.40 -3.77 0.24
CA LYS A 26 4.98 -3.69 1.63
C LYS A 26 3.47 -3.92 1.70
N VAL A 27 3.06 -4.77 2.62
CA VAL A 27 1.64 -5.07 2.88
C VAL A 27 0.97 -3.98 3.72
N GLY A 28 -0.35 -4.00 3.83
CA GLY A 28 -1.14 -3.08 4.65
C GLY A 28 -0.56 -2.84 6.06
N GLY A 29 -0.54 -1.56 6.47
CA GLY A 29 -0.05 -1.08 7.77
C GLY A 29 1.47 -0.96 7.89
N LYS A 30 2.24 -1.27 6.83
CA LYS A 30 3.69 -1.08 6.82
C LYS A 30 4.06 0.33 6.39
N LYS A 31 5.13 0.87 6.97
CA LYS A 31 5.62 2.20 6.63
C LYS A 31 6.13 2.29 5.19
N CYS A 32 5.68 3.28 4.44
CA CYS A 32 6.05 3.54 3.05
C CYS A 32 6.45 5.00 2.86
N ALA A 33 7.19 5.28 1.80
CA ALA A 33 7.49 6.65 1.36
C ALA A 33 6.84 6.98 0.01
N ASP A 34 6.39 5.96 -0.72
CA ASP A 34 5.82 6.08 -2.06
C ASP A 34 4.81 4.95 -2.30
N HIS A 35 3.83 5.17 -3.19
CA HIS A 35 2.77 4.22 -3.50
C HIS A 35 3.30 2.93 -4.15
N ASP A 36 4.36 3.03 -4.95
CA ASP A 36 4.98 1.87 -5.63
C ASP A 36 5.59 0.86 -4.63
N GLN A 37 5.78 1.28 -3.38
CA GLN A 37 6.28 0.41 -2.32
C GLN A 37 5.20 -0.51 -1.75
N CYS A 38 3.90 -0.33 -2.07
CA CYS A 38 2.81 -1.07 -1.44
C CYS A 38 2.26 -2.20 -2.34
N CYS A 39 2.01 -3.37 -1.76
CA CYS A 39 1.51 -4.55 -2.48
C CYS A 39 0.01 -4.42 -2.79
N GLY A 40 -0.34 -3.78 -3.90
CA GLY A 40 -1.75 -3.70 -4.34
C GLY A 40 -2.58 -2.68 -3.56
N GLY A 41 -1.92 -1.65 -3.04
CA GLY A 41 -2.51 -0.55 -2.30
C GLY A 41 -1.72 0.73 -2.49
N CYS A 42 -1.98 1.71 -1.65
CA CYS A 42 -1.41 3.05 -1.76
C CYS A 42 -0.74 3.48 -0.47
N CYS A 43 0.35 4.23 -0.58
CA CYS A 43 0.96 4.89 0.56
C CYS A 43 0.16 6.13 1.00
N PHE A 44 -0.47 6.10 2.17
CA PHE A 44 -1.18 7.21 2.77
C PHE A 44 -0.70 7.46 4.19
N ASP A 45 -0.42 8.73 4.53
CA ASP A 45 0.17 9.12 5.81
C ASP A 45 1.43 8.32 6.21
N GLY A 46 2.20 7.92 5.18
CA GLY A 46 3.40 7.11 5.35
C GLY A 46 3.15 5.64 5.70
N GLU A 47 1.93 5.14 5.53
CA GLU A 47 1.56 3.73 5.69
C GLU A 47 0.89 3.15 4.45
N CYS A 48 1.17 1.89 4.14
CA CYS A 48 0.49 1.19 3.06
C CYS A 48 -0.94 0.91 3.48
N ILE A 49 -1.88 1.33 2.65
CA ILE A 49 -3.29 1.04 2.78
C ILE A 49 -3.72 0.19 1.59
N ASP A 50 -4.30 -0.98 1.88
CA ASP A 50 -4.90 -1.89 0.92
C ASP A 50 -6.20 -1.25 0.40
N THR A 51 -6.15 -0.70 -0.80
CA THR A 51 -7.28 -0.02 -1.45
C THR A 51 -7.30 -0.32 -2.95
N TYR A 52 -8.49 -0.34 -3.53
CA TYR A 52 -8.69 -0.45 -4.98
C TYR A 52 -8.87 0.92 -5.65
N ARG A 53 -8.84 2.01 -4.87
CA ARG A 53 -8.95 3.38 -5.39
C ARG A 53 -7.65 3.84 -6.03
N SER A 54 -7.73 4.93 -6.79
CA SER A 54 -6.54 5.62 -7.27
C SER A 54 -5.75 6.19 -6.09
N CYS A 55 -4.43 5.97 -6.06
CA CYS A 55 -3.56 6.52 -5.02
C CYS A 55 -3.49 8.06 -5.00
N TYR A 56 -3.92 8.69 -6.09
CA TYR A 56 -4.02 10.15 -6.21
C TYR A 56 -5.40 10.69 -5.85
N ALA A 57 -6.35 9.82 -5.51
CA ALA A 57 -7.64 10.24 -4.99
C ALA A 57 -7.54 10.55 -3.49
N SER A 58 -8.45 11.39 -3.01
CA SER A 58 -8.57 11.63 -1.57
C SER A 58 -8.94 10.32 -0.84
N LEU A 59 -8.30 10.08 0.31
CA LEU A 59 -8.68 9.00 1.22
C LEU A 59 -9.87 9.39 2.10
N ASP A 60 -10.33 10.63 2.02
CA ASP A 60 -11.51 11.08 2.76
C ASP A 60 -12.77 10.39 2.23
N VAL A 61 -13.13 9.28 2.86
CA VAL A 61 -14.31 8.49 2.51
C VAL A 61 -15.63 9.16 2.88
N CYS A 62 -15.59 10.22 3.70
CA CYS A 62 -16.77 10.98 4.08
C CYS A 62 -17.11 12.10 3.08
N ASP A 63 -16.17 12.51 2.24
CA ASP A 63 -16.42 13.54 1.21
C ASP A 63 -17.45 13.06 0.18
N ASP A 64 -17.37 11.78 -0.19
CA ASP A 64 -18.28 11.14 -1.18
C ASP A 64 -19.47 10.42 -0.53
N HIS A 65 -19.57 10.36 0.81
CA HIS A 65 -20.58 9.57 1.51
C HIS A 65 -21.61 10.44 2.22
N ILE A 66 -22.89 10.25 1.88
CA ILE A 66 -24.01 11.00 2.48
C ILE A 66 -24.70 10.14 3.54
N CYS A 67 -24.67 10.60 4.79
CA CYS A 67 -25.46 10.06 5.88
C CYS A 67 -26.90 10.58 5.87
N LEU A 68 -27.84 9.78 6.37
CA LEU A 68 -29.26 10.14 6.39
C LEU A 68 -29.64 10.78 7.72
N GLY A 69 -30.42 11.86 7.67
CA GLY A 69 -30.94 12.52 8.87
C GLY A 69 -29.91 13.38 9.61
N GLU A 70 -29.74 13.15 10.90
CA GLU A 70 -28.84 13.88 11.81
C GLU A 70 -27.53 13.11 12.09
N GLU A 71 -27.27 12.05 11.33
CA GLU A 71 -26.04 11.27 11.47
C GLU A 71 -24.86 12.00 10.84
N GLU A 72 -23.70 11.93 11.50
CA GLU A 72 -22.43 12.42 10.99
C GLU A 72 -21.62 11.26 10.41
N CYS A 73 -20.94 11.52 9.29
CA CYS A 73 -20.00 10.56 8.73
C CYS A 73 -18.70 10.59 9.54
N ILE A 74 -18.28 9.42 10.00
CA ILE A 74 -17.01 9.21 10.68
C ILE A 74 -16.18 8.22 9.87
N VAL A 75 -14.88 8.50 9.78
CA VAL A 75 -13.91 7.60 9.14
C VAL A 75 -13.55 6.51 10.14
N TYR A 76 -13.81 5.25 9.78
CA TYR A 76 -13.56 4.07 10.61
C TYR A 76 -12.53 3.15 9.98
N ILE A 77 -11.53 2.74 10.77
CA ILE A 77 -10.53 1.74 10.38
C ILE A 77 -10.73 0.50 11.26
N PRO A 78 -11.03 -0.68 10.69
CA PRO A 78 -11.22 -1.90 11.46
C PRO A 78 -9.95 -2.27 12.26
N PRO A 79 -10.07 -2.62 13.56
CA PRO A 79 -8.91 -2.96 14.39
C PRO A 79 -8.21 -4.25 13.94
N GLU A 80 -8.91 -5.14 13.22
CA GLU A 80 -8.34 -6.36 12.65
C GLU A 80 -7.39 -6.08 11.48
N CYS A 81 -7.46 -4.87 10.89
CA CYS A 81 -6.72 -4.49 9.70
C CYS A 81 -6.36 -3.00 9.70
N PRO A 82 -5.28 -2.59 10.38
CA PRO A 82 -4.85 -1.19 10.42
C PRO A 82 -4.42 -0.64 9.06
N GLY A 83 -4.09 -1.53 8.11
CA GLY A 83 -3.78 -1.18 6.73
C GLY A 83 -4.94 -1.30 5.76
N CYS A 84 -6.18 -1.49 6.21
CA CYS A 84 -7.31 -1.56 5.30
C CYS A 84 -7.80 -0.16 4.93
N GLU A 85 -8.39 -0.04 3.74
CA GLU A 85 -9.09 1.18 3.34
C GLU A 85 -10.09 1.62 4.42
N PRO A 86 -10.06 2.90 4.85
CA PRO A 86 -11.02 3.41 5.81
C PRO A 86 -12.45 3.32 5.26
N LEU A 87 -13.41 3.09 6.15
CA LEU A 87 -14.83 2.97 5.79
C LEU A 87 -15.60 4.18 6.32
N PRO A 88 -16.54 4.74 5.55
CA PRO A 88 -17.45 5.75 6.06
C PRO A 88 -18.53 5.06 6.91
N ILE A 89 -18.73 5.53 8.14
CA ILE A 89 -19.81 5.07 9.01
C ILE A 89 -20.65 6.28 9.40
N CYS A 90 -21.96 6.14 9.33
CA CYS A 90 -22.89 7.15 9.83
C CYS A 90 -23.20 6.88 11.30
N ARG A 91 -22.99 7.88 12.16
CA ARG A 91 -23.28 7.80 13.61
C ARG A 91 -23.84 9.12 14.10
N LEU A 92 -24.77 9.04 15.05
CA LEU A 92 -25.27 10.23 15.75
C LEU A 92 -24.17 10.90 16.59
N PRO A 93 -24.00 12.23 16.50
CA PRO A 93 -23.10 12.94 17.39
C PRO A 93 -23.65 12.88 18.83
N ASN A 94 -22.91 12.23 19.74
CA ASN A 94 -23.19 12.12 21.19
C ASN A 94 -24.13 11.00 21.68
N VAL A 95 -24.03 9.78 21.14
CA VAL A 95 -24.59 8.57 21.78
C VAL A 95 -23.48 7.63 22.25
#